data_AF-A0A7W0FZ47-F1
#
_entry.id   AF-A0A7W0FZ47-F1
#
_cell.length_a   1.000
_cell.length_b   1.000
_cell.length_c   1.000
_cell.angle_alpha   90.00
_cell.angle_beta   90.00
_cell.angle_gamma   90.00
#
_symmetry.space_group_name_H-M   'P 1'
#
loop_
_entity.id
_entity.type
_entity.pdbx_description
1 polymer ?
#
loop_
_entity_poly.entity_id
_entity_poly.type
_entity_poly.pdbx_seq_one_letter_code
_entity_poly.pdbx_strand_id
1 'polypeptide(L)'
;MSANLQYLKGNLQTLYAAAHYPTEEPMLSADWSGANLLLKGVGLTGWFFSQVYEKSARIGFENPEQEKIQAALLFTRTIFSQEQELAIAAQMDYQALLQLSIRDVQVPHERMRDARETLTAWHSSTNEWTKFLKSKDSKEIRVWLNTFSEELLEEPRFFSREALNKSAQLRQFFKIITVEGCLEMPFAPLLFKAACSQPLEDNDLKNLKVLRHKIDKHREMIGVRNFEKALKSLNEIFKSEDVVSSLVSMKMALIDAKCEIFFQRDEKHFIWRNTLTQGMSVQWGERELTLGEQLGEKIEPEKDRNRVFEVVDDDSIVLSFGVNRALHDLRVNMRKKFSWALKSVKCVDVEAKGRFAVIKRLKDPITHIKWQSQTKLVEKDVAIATPIANLVACLLQRNKMFVDLSADDIMFNEKGRLTYLKLPLEGPLNFNSLVSFTIKCANENPLVYKFLITKLKEHPYAVFYEKMVENALKKIPDTASNYAAVLNTTPFFRNFAFTKHIFDLGKSLHDKIKDLKKSCLEEIRSSHSIGQRKDVPDIIANAILICYRDGGHIGLLPENFALEVLKLVRQRL
;
A
#
# COMPACT_ATOMS: atom_id res chain seq x y z
N MET A 1 -8.06 -33.36 14.20
CA MET A 1 -8.87 -32.62 15.18
C MET A 1 -9.31 -33.60 16.25
N SER A 2 -9.04 -33.33 17.54
CA SER A 2 -9.41 -34.24 18.63
C SER A 2 -10.94 -34.39 18.73
N ALA A 3 -11.41 -35.52 19.26
CA ALA A 3 -12.83 -35.73 19.54
C ALA A 3 -13.38 -34.64 20.49
N ASN A 4 -12.59 -34.25 21.49
CA ASN A 4 -12.90 -33.16 22.41
C ASN A 4 -13.16 -31.83 21.71
N LEU A 5 -12.33 -31.42 20.74
CA LEU A 5 -12.54 -30.19 19.99
C LEU A 5 -13.77 -30.26 19.06
N GLN A 6 -14.16 -31.45 18.60
CA GLN A 6 -15.42 -31.67 17.87
C GLN A 6 -16.62 -31.46 18.80
N TYR A 7 -16.61 -32.08 19.98
CA TYR A 7 -17.64 -31.89 21.01
C TYR A 7 -17.77 -30.43 21.42
N LEU A 8 -16.65 -29.78 21.73
CA LEU A 8 -16.62 -28.37 22.09
C LEU A 8 -17.23 -27.50 20.97
N LYS A 9 -16.78 -27.69 19.73
CA LYS A 9 -17.29 -26.93 18.59
C LYS A 9 -18.80 -27.13 18.42
N GLY A 10 -19.27 -28.38 18.47
CA GLY A 10 -20.69 -28.72 18.36
C GLY A 10 -21.52 -28.04 19.44
N ASN A 11 -21.12 -28.19 20.70
CA ASN A 11 -21.85 -27.61 21.84
C ASN A 11 -21.88 -26.07 21.79
N LEU A 12 -20.76 -25.43 21.44
CA LEU A 12 -20.71 -23.98 21.29
C LEU A 12 -21.56 -23.48 20.11
N GLN A 13 -21.67 -24.26 19.03
CA GLN A 13 -22.57 -23.97 17.91
C GLN A 13 -24.05 -24.13 18.29
N THR A 14 -24.39 -25.17 19.05
CA THR A 14 -25.75 -25.37 19.58
C THR A 14 -26.13 -24.22 20.50
N LEU A 15 -25.26 -23.82 21.42
CA LEU A 15 -25.48 -22.66 22.29
C LEU A 15 -25.65 -21.37 21.48
N TYR A 16 -24.81 -21.15 20.47
CA TYR A 16 -24.95 -20.00 19.59
C TYR A 16 -26.31 -19.99 18.91
N ALA A 17 -26.73 -21.13 18.34
CA ALA A 17 -28.01 -21.24 17.65
C ALA A 17 -29.19 -21.04 18.62
N ALA A 18 -29.16 -21.66 19.80
CA ALA A 18 -30.20 -21.53 20.83
C ALA A 18 -30.40 -20.06 21.25
N ALA A 19 -29.34 -19.27 21.31
CA ALA A 19 -29.42 -17.85 21.63
C ALA A 19 -30.12 -16.99 20.56
N HIS A 20 -30.32 -17.52 19.35
CA HIS A 20 -30.98 -16.81 18.25
C HIS A 20 -32.40 -17.34 17.98
N TYR A 21 -32.91 -18.26 18.81
CA TYR A 21 -34.31 -18.67 18.77
C TYR A 21 -35.17 -17.69 19.60
N PRO A 22 -36.33 -17.23 19.09
CA PRO A 22 -37.19 -16.27 19.77
C PRO A 22 -38.03 -16.96 20.85
N THR A 23 -37.40 -17.46 21.90
CA THR A 23 -38.05 -18.13 23.03
C THR A 23 -37.51 -17.60 24.36
N GLU A 24 -38.35 -17.56 25.40
CA GLU A 24 -37.95 -17.08 26.74
C GLU A 24 -36.89 -17.97 27.39
N GLU A 25 -36.88 -19.26 27.06
CA GLU A 25 -35.86 -20.22 27.47
C GLU A 25 -35.10 -20.77 26.25
N PRO A 26 -33.78 -21.06 26.37
CA PRO A 26 -33.02 -21.66 25.28
C PRO A 26 -33.58 -23.04 24.94
N MET A 27 -33.94 -23.27 23.67
CA MET A 27 -34.43 -24.56 23.17
C MET A 27 -33.30 -25.60 23.14
N LEU A 28 -32.90 -26.10 24.30
CA LEU A 28 -31.81 -27.05 24.47
C LEU A 28 -32.33 -28.41 24.93
N SER A 29 -31.60 -29.43 24.52
CA SER A 29 -31.67 -30.79 25.04
C SER A 29 -30.25 -31.35 25.08
N ALA A 30 -30.07 -32.55 25.62
CA ALA A 30 -28.77 -33.21 25.62
C ALA A 30 -28.90 -34.68 25.21
N ASP A 31 -27.85 -35.26 24.66
CA ASP A 31 -27.84 -36.70 24.42
C ASP A 31 -27.79 -37.49 25.73
N TRP A 32 -28.03 -38.80 25.65
CA TRP A 32 -28.05 -39.67 26.84
C TRP A 32 -26.74 -39.67 27.62
N SER A 33 -25.61 -39.47 26.92
CA SER A 33 -24.29 -39.41 27.54
C SER A 33 -24.08 -38.13 28.36
N GLY A 34 -24.86 -37.08 28.11
CA GLY A 34 -24.63 -35.76 28.70
C GLY A 34 -23.34 -35.12 28.18
N ALA A 35 -22.91 -35.46 26.96
CA ALA A 35 -21.70 -34.91 26.34
C ALA A 35 -22.05 -33.93 25.20
N ASN A 36 -23.21 -34.11 24.56
CA ASN A 36 -23.64 -33.29 23.42
C ASN A 36 -24.85 -32.44 23.78
N LEU A 37 -24.76 -31.14 23.49
CA LEU A 37 -25.91 -30.23 23.47
C LEU A 37 -26.60 -30.30 22.12
N LEU A 38 -27.92 -30.44 22.17
CA LEU A 38 -28.80 -30.52 21.01
C LEU A 38 -29.80 -29.37 21.04
N LEU A 39 -30.26 -28.94 19.87
CA LEU A 39 -31.39 -28.02 19.77
C LEU A 39 -32.70 -28.80 19.86
N LYS A 40 -33.57 -28.42 20.79
CA LYS A 40 -34.88 -29.03 20.97
C LYS A 40 -35.75 -28.78 19.74
N GLY A 41 -36.37 -29.83 19.21
CA GLY A 41 -37.25 -29.74 18.02
C GLY A 41 -36.54 -29.51 16.68
N VAL A 42 -35.20 -29.45 16.65
CA VAL A 42 -34.43 -29.29 15.41
C VAL A 42 -33.66 -30.57 15.09
N GLY A 43 -33.98 -31.19 13.96
CA GLY A 43 -33.39 -32.45 13.53
C GLY A 43 -33.91 -33.68 14.28
N LEU A 44 -33.62 -34.87 13.73
CA LEU A 44 -34.11 -36.14 14.27
C LEU A 44 -33.60 -36.44 15.68
N THR A 45 -32.36 -36.08 15.99
CA THR A 45 -31.71 -36.37 17.28
C THR A 45 -32.25 -35.49 18.42
N GLY A 46 -32.39 -34.18 18.19
CA GLY A 46 -32.96 -33.26 19.19
C GLY A 46 -34.43 -33.55 19.49
N TRP A 47 -35.22 -33.88 18.46
CA TRP A 47 -36.60 -34.35 18.66
C TRP A 47 -36.66 -35.68 19.42
N PHE A 48 -35.85 -36.66 19.04
CA PHE A 48 -35.83 -37.99 19.66
C PHE A 48 -35.53 -37.90 21.17
N PHE A 49 -34.46 -37.20 21.56
CA PHE A 49 -34.11 -37.09 22.98
C PHE A 49 -35.13 -36.30 23.79
N SER A 50 -35.73 -35.25 23.21
CA SER A 50 -36.85 -34.55 23.85
C SER A 50 -38.02 -35.49 24.16
N GLN A 51 -38.36 -36.40 23.24
CA GLN A 51 -39.41 -37.39 23.45
C GLN A 51 -39.03 -38.46 24.49
N VAL A 52 -37.76 -38.85 24.53
CA VAL A 52 -37.23 -39.79 25.54
C VAL A 52 -37.31 -39.19 26.94
N TYR A 53 -36.92 -37.93 27.12
CA TYR A 53 -37.00 -37.28 28.42
C TYR A 53 -38.44 -37.02 28.87
N GLU A 54 -39.32 -36.63 27.93
CA GLU A 54 -40.75 -36.47 28.22
C GLU A 54 -41.38 -37.77 28.73
N LYS A 55 -41.02 -38.92 28.13
CA LYS A 55 -41.46 -40.23 28.60
C LYS A 55 -40.82 -40.63 29.92
N SER A 56 -39.54 -40.30 30.13
CA SER A 56 -38.82 -40.62 31.37
C SER A 56 -39.40 -39.86 32.58
N ALA A 57 -39.76 -38.58 32.38
CA ALA A 57 -40.45 -37.79 33.40
C ALA A 57 -41.81 -38.40 33.81
N ARG A 58 -42.56 -38.96 32.85
CA ARG A 58 -43.83 -39.67 33.12
C ARG A 58 -43.66 -40.97 33.91
N ILE A 59 -42.46 -41.54 33.95
CA ILE A 59 -42.13 -42.78 34.69
C ILE A 59 -41.57 -42.46 36.10
N GLY A 60 -41.55 -41.19 36.49
CA GLY A 60 -41.22 -40.76 37.86
C GLY A 60 -39.76 -40.32 38.07
N PHE A 61 -38.98 -40.11 37.00
CA PHE A 61 -37.69 -39.44 37.11
C PHE A 61 -37.89 -37.92 37.18
N GLU A 62 -37.36 -37.28 38.22
CA GLU A 62 -37.41 -35.83 38.37
C GLU A 62 -36.43 -35.16 37.39
N ASN A 63 -36.95 -34.32 36.48
CA ASN A 63 -36.20 -33.45 35.57
C ASN A 63 -34.96 -34.05 34.83
N PRO A 64 -35.07 -35.25 34.22
CA PRO A 64 -33.92 -35.91 33.57
C PRO A 64 -33.33 -35.13 32.39
N GLU A 65 -34.13 -34.32 31.70
CA GLU A 65 -33.64 -33.44 30.61
C GLU A 65 -32.70 -32.36 31.16
N GLN A 66 -33.07 -31.72 32.28
CA GLN A 66 -32.30 -30.66 32.89
C GLN A 66 -30.97 -31.21 33.43
N GLU A 67 -30.98 -32.36 34.11
CA GLU A 67 -29.75 -33.02 34.58
C GLU A 67 -28.77 -33.31 33.43
N LYS A 68 -29.28 -33.73 32.26
CA LYS A 68 -28.45 -34.03 31.09
C LYS A 68 -27.92 -32.78 30.40
N ILE A 69 -28.74 -31.72 30.32
CA ILE A 69 -28.28 -30.40 29.86
C ILE A 69 -27.18 -29.88 30.80
N GLN A 70 -27.35 -30.05 32.11
CA GLN A 70 -26.34 -29.69 33.11
C GLN A 70 -25.04 -30.48 32.93
N ALA A 71 -25.12 -31.79 32.76
CA ALA A 71 -23.96 -32.62 32.46
C ALA A 71 -23.23 -32.15 31.17
N ALA A 72 -23.97 -31.85 30.11
CA ALA A 72 -23.39 -31.40 28.84
C ALA A 72 -22.74 -30.01 28.93
N LEU A 73 -23.31 -29.11 29.74
CA LEU A 73 -22.72 -27.79 30.01
C LEU A 73 -21.44 -27.89 30.85
N LEU A 74 -21.44 -28.73 31.90
CA LEU A 74 -20.24 -29.01 32.70
C LEU A 74 -19.14 -29.67 31.87
N PHE A 75 -19.51 -30.64 31.03
CA PHE A 75 -18.59 -31.27 30.07
C PHE A 75 -18.01 -30.25 29.09
N THR A 76 -18.84 -29.36 28.56
CA THR A 76 -18.41 -28.27 27.66
C THR A 76 -17.38 -27.36 28.33
N ARG A 77 -17.64 -26.93 29.58
CA ARG A 77 -16.72 -26.09 30.37
C ARG A 77 -15.39 -26.82 30.65
N THR A 78 -15.49 -28.11 30.99
CA THR A 78 -14.33 -28.95 31.30
C THR A 78 -13.42 -29.10 30.07
N ILE A 79 -13.99 -29.48 28.92
CA ILE A 79 -13.24 -29.58 27.67
C ILE A 79 -12.66 -28.22 27.28
N PHE A 80 -13.44 -27.14 27.37
CA PHE A 80 -12.94 -25.82 27.03
C PHE A 80 -11.68 -25.47 27.83
N SER A 81 -11.68 -25.76 29.13
CA SER A 81 -10.55 -25.47 30.01
C SER A 81 -9.35 -26.37 29.68
N GLN A 82 -9.56 -27.68 29.49
CA GLN A 82 -8.50 -28.62 29.12
C GLN A 82 -7.86 -28.27 27.77
N GLU A 83 -8.67 -28.05 26.74
CA GLU A 83 -8.20 -27.70 25.39
C GLU A 83 -7.58 -26.29 25.36
N GLN A 84 -8.02 -25.37 26.23
CA GLN A 84 -7.37 -24.07 26.38
C GLN A 84 -5.95 -24.22 26.98
N GLU A 85 -5.75 -25.05 28.00
CA GLU A 85 -4.43 -25.30 28.57
C GLU A 85 -3.50 -25.99 27.56
N LEU A 86 -4.01 -26.93 26.75
CA LEU A 86 -3.26 -27.51 25.62
C LEU A 86 -2.88 -26.44 24.57
N ALA A 87 -3.80 -25.53 24.25
CA ALA A 87 -3.53 -24.43 23.33
C ALA A 87 -2.51 -23.43 23.92
N ILE A 88 -2.52 -23.18 25.22
CA ILE A 88 -1.51 -22.35 25.91
C ILE A 88 -0.14 -23.02 25.87
N ALA A 89 -0.05 -24.32 26.12
CA ALA A 89 1.20 -25.07 25.98
C ALA A 89 1.74 -25.00 24.54
N ALA A 90 0.87 -25.20 23.54
CA ALA A 90 1.22 -25.05 22.13
C ALA A 90 1.64 -23.61 21.76
N GLN A 91 1.04 -22.59 22.39
CA GLN A 91 1.43 -21.19 22.24
C GLN A 91 2.85 -20.97 22.75
N MET A 92 3.16 -21.45 23.96
CA MET A 92 4.49 -21.33 24.55
C MET A 92 5.53 -22.06 23.70
N ASP A 93 5.21 -23.24 23.21
CA ASP A 93 6.09 -23.99 22.31
C ASP A 93 6.34 -23.25 21.00
N TYR A 94 5.28 -22.81 20.32
CA TYR A 94 5.39 -22.03 19.10
C TYR A 94 6.22 -20.75 19.28
N GLN A 95 6.02 -20.03 20.40
CA GLN A 95 6.83 -18.86 20.74
C GLN A 95 8.31 -19.22 20.94
N ALA A 96 8.61 -20.31 21.65
CA ALA A 96 9.98 -20.78 21.84
C ALA A 96 10.65 -21.17 20.50
N LEU A 97 9.91 -21.87 19.63
CA LEU A 97 10.38 -22.25 18.29
C LEU A 97 10.65 -21.02 17.41
N LEU A 98 9.81 -19.98 17.50
CA LEU A 98 10.07 -18.69 16.85
C LEU A 98 11.37 -18.05 17.36
N GLN A 99 11.59 -18.05 18.68
CA GLN A 99 12.82 -17.50 19.28
C GLN A 99 14.07 -18.27 18.85
N LEU A 100 13.99 -19.59 18.72
CA LEU A 100 15.08 -20.41 18.15
C LEU A 100 15.35 -20.04 16.70
N SER A 101 14.29 -19.92 15.88
CA SER A 101 14.43 -19.55 14.47
C SER A 101 15.01 -18.15 14.29
N ILE A 102 14.72 -17.21 15.20
CA ILE A 102 15.28 -15.85 15.21
C ILE A 102 16.78 -15.87 15.45
N ARG A 103 17.28 -16.82 16.24
CA ARG A 103 18.70 -17.02 16.54
C ARG A 103 19.43 -17.87 15.51
N ASP A 104 18.82 -18.06 14.33
CA ASP A 104 19.31 -18.94 13.25
C ASP A 104 19.61 -20.38 13.72
N VAL A 105 18.93 -20.84 14.79
CA VAL A 105 19.01 -22.23 15.27
C VAL A 105 18.02 -23.08 14.49
N GLN A 106 18.45 -24.28 14.08
CA GLN A 106 17.60 -25.22 13.33
C GLN A 106 16.35 -25.59 14.15
N VAL A 107 15.18 -25.30 13.60
CA VAL A 107 13.89 -25.60 14.22
C VAL A 107 13.30 -26.88 13.62
N PRO A 108 12.87 -27.86 14.44
CA PRO A 108 12.17 -29.03 13.94
C PRO A 108 10.85 -28.63 13.27
N HIS A 109 10.73 -28.89 11.96
CA HIS A 109 9.55 -28.53 11.18
C HIS A 109 8.26 -29.18 11.70
N GLU A 110 8.34 -30.41 12.20
CA GLU A 110 7.20 -31.15 12.74
C GLU A 110 6.64 -30.50 14.00
N ARG A 111 7.46 -30.17 15.01
CA ARG A 111 7.01 -29.44 16.21
C ARG A 111 6.35 -28.10 15.87
N MET A 112 6.94 -27.36 14.93
CA MET A 112 6.36 -26.08 14.49
C MET A 112 4.99 -26.27 13.81
N ARG A 113 4.83 -27.34 13.03
CA ARG A 113 3.55 -27.71 12.41
C ARG A 113 2.54 -28.12 13.48
N ASP A 114 2.91 -28.99 14.41
CA ASP A 114 2.00 -29.53 15.43
C ASP A 114 1.48 -28.42 16.36
N ALA A 115 2.36 -27.48 16.75
CA ALA A 115 1.96 -26.30 17.52
C ALA A 115 0.98 -25.40 16.74
N ARG A 116 1.23 -25.17 15.44
CA ARG A 116 0.32 -24.42 14.56
C ARG A 116 -1.04 -25.11 14.39
N GLU A 117 -1.05 -26.42 14.21
CA GLU A 117 -2.26 -27.21 14.05
C GLU A 117 -3.11 -27.18 15.32
N THR A 118 -2.50 -27.31 16.49
CA THR A 118 -3.19 -27.24 17.78
C THR A 118 -3.84 -25.87 17.99
N LEU A 119 -3.09 -24.79 17.77
CA LEU A 119 -3.62 -23.42 17.87
C LEU A 119 -4.73 -23.14 16.85
N THR A 120 -4.58 -23.66 15.64
CA THR A 120 -5.58 -23.53 14.56
C THR A 120 -6.86 -24.27 14.90
N ALA A 121 -6.74 -25.51 15.38
CA ALA A 121 -7.88 -26.33 15.77
C ALA A 121 -8.66 -25.68 16.91
N TRP A 122 -7.96 -25.26 17.98
CA TRP A 122 -8.58 -24.54 19.11
C TRP A 122 -9.29 -23.25 18.66
N HIS A 123 -8.65 -22.44 17.82
CA HIS A 123 -9.26 -21.22 17.29
C HIS A 123 -10.52 -21.53 16.47
N SER A 124 -10.45 -22.52 15.58
CA SER A 124 -11.57 -22.90 14.70
C SER A 124 -12.79 -23.40 15.47
N SER A 125 -12.58 -24.01 16.64
CA SER A 125 -13.65 -24.50 17.51
C SER A 125 -14.27 -23.42 18.39
N THR A 126 -13.55 -22.33 18.72
CA THR A 126 -13.97 -21.37 19.76
C THR A 126 -14.22 -19.94 19.26
N ASN A 127 -13.72 -19.57 18.07
CA ASN A 127 -13.71 -18.18 17.63
C ASN A 127 -15.10 -17.55 17.46
N GLU A 128 -16.03 -18.24 16.82
CA GLU A 128 -17.38 -17.68 16.57
C GLU A 128 -18.14 -17.45 17.87
N TRP A 129 -18.09 -18.42 18.78
CA TRP A 129 -18.66 -18.29 20.11
C TRP A 129 -18.04 -17.13 20.90
N THR A 130 -16.71 -17.03 20.91
CA THR A 130 -16.04 -15.95 21.66
C THR A 130 -16.24 -14.55 21.06
N LYS A 131 -16.57 -14.44 19.76
CA LYS A 131 -17.04 -13.19 19.15
C LYS A 131 -18.47 -12.88 19.58
N PHE A 132 -19.34 -13.89 19.53
CA PHE A 132 -20.74 -13.78 19.93
C PHE A 132 -20.89 -13.32 21.38
N LEU A 133 -20.13 -13.89 22.32
CA LEU A 133 -20.14 -13.48 23.73
C LEU A 133 -19.77 -12.00 23.98
N LYS A 134 -19.23 -11.29 22.97
CA LYS A 134 -18.93 -9.85 23.04
C LYS A 134 -20.01 -8.98 22.41
N SER A 135 -20.97 -9.56 21.69
CA SER A 135 -22.09 -8.82 21.10
C SER A 135 -23.10 -8.41 22.17
N LYS A 136 -23.97 -7.46 21.82
CA LYS A 136 -25.12 -7.11 22.66
C LYS A 136 -26.14 -8.25 22.71
N ASP A 137 -26.28 -8.97 21.60
CA ASP A 137 -27.24 -10.05 21.39
C ASP A 137 -26.98 -11.27 22.30
N SER A 138 -25.77 -11.43 22.83
CA SER A 138 -25.45 -12.49 23.80
C SER A 138 -25.90 -12.20 25.23
N LYS A 139 -26.63 -11.11 25.52
CA LYS A 139 -27.02 -10.75 26.90
C LYS A 139 -27.86 -11.84 27.56
N GLU A 140 -28.91 -12.31 26.90
CA GLU A 140 -29.86 -13.27 27.46
C GLU A 140 -29.21 -14.63 27.73
N ILE A 141 -28.52 -15.20 26.75
CA ILE A 141 -27.80 -16.46 26.96
C ILE A 141 -26.67 -16.35 27.98
N ARG A 142 -26.02 -15.19 28.14
CA ARG A 142 -25.04 -14.98 29.22
C ARG A 142 -25.71 -14.98 30.60
N VAL A 143 -26.89 -14.36 30.73
CA VAL A 143 -27.66 -14.40 31.97
C VAL A 143 -28.05 -15.85 32.27
N TRP A 144 -28.63 -16.55 31.30
CA TRP A 144 -29.02 -17.95 31.46
C TRP A 144 -27.84 -18.88 31.85
N LEU A 145 -26.69 -18.76 31.16
CA LEU A 145 -25.48 -19.53 31.49
C LEU A 145 -24.89 -19.16 32.87
N ASN A 146 -25.09 -17.93 33.34
CA ASN A 146 -24.62 -17.52 34.67
C ASN A 146 -25.57 -18.00 35.77
N THR A 147 -26.90 -17.95 35.57
CA THR A 147 -27.88 -18.55 36.47
C THR A 147 -27.60 -20.05 36.66
N PHE A 148 -27.36 -20.76 35.55
CA PHE A 148 -26.87 -22.14 35.57
C PHE A 148 -25.60 -22.32 36.41
N SER A 149 -24.65 -21.38 36.30
CA SER A 149 -23.37 -21.48 37.01
C SER A 149 -23.54 -21.23 38.51
N GLU A 150 -24.42 -20.30 38.91
CA GLU A 150 -24.73 -20.01 40.32
C GLU A 150 -25.39 -21.21 41.03
N GLU A 151 -26.17 -22.02 40.30
CA GLU A 151 -26.87 -23.18 40.86
C GLU A 151 -25.97 -24.42 41.06
N LEU A 152 -24.87 -24.55 40.31
CA LEU A 152 -24.11 -25.80 40.19
C LEU A 152 -22.60 -25.67 40.43
N LEU A 153 -22.07 -24.44 40.43
CA LEU A 153 -20.63 -24.19 40.47
C LEU A 153 -20.32 -23.19 41.59
N GLU A 154 -19.14 -23.32 42.21
CA GLU A 154 -18.65 -22.35 43.20
C GLU A 154 -18.35 -20.97 42.58
N GLU A 155 -18.27 -20.88 41.24
CA GLU A 155 -18.02 -19.64 40.51
C GLU A 155 -19.26 -19.16 39.73
N PRO A 156 -19.68 -17.88 39.86
CA PRO A 156 -20.93 -17.35 39.28
C PRO A 156 -20.87 -17.10 37.76
N ARG A 157 -19.88 -17.64 37.05
CA ARG A 157 -19.69 -17.42 35.61
C ARG A 157 -19.32 -18.69 34.87
N PHE A 158 -20.02 -18.94 33.76
CA PHE A 158 -19.80 -20.12 32.93
C PHE A 158 -18.38 -20.18 32.34
N PHE A 159 -17.81 -19.03 31.97
CA PHE A 159 -16.38 -18.88 31.69
C PHE A 159 -15.78 -17.78 32.58
N SER A 160 -14.67 -18.10 33.25
CA SER A 160 -13.96 -17.11 34.08
C SER A 160 -13.41 -15.96 33.23
N ARG A 161 -13.24 -14.79 33.84
CA ARG A 161 -12.64 -13.62 33.16
C ARG A 161 -11.21 -13.93 32.71
N GLU A 162 -10.48 -14.71 33.49
CA GLU A 162 -9.14 -15.17 33.17
C GLU A 162 -9.11 -16.06 31.92
N ALA A 163 -10.01 -17.04 31.82
CA ALA A 163 -10.13 -17.92 30.66
C ALA A 163 -10.41 -17.12 29.37
N LEU A 164 -11.29 -16.11 29.44
CA LEU A 164 -11.57 -15.22 28.31
C LEU A 164 -10.37 -14.34 27.92
N ASN A 165 -9.55 -13.92 28.90
CA ASN A 165 -8.32 -13.17 28.67
C ASN A 165 -7.24 -14.05 28.01
N LYS A 166 -7.00 -15.26 28.52
CA LYS A 166 -6.12 -16.28 27.91
C LYS A 166 -6.53 -16.55 26.45
N SER A 167 -7.84 -16.67 26.19
CA SER A 167 -8.40 -16.81 24.83
C SER A 167 -8.11 -15.59 23.93
N ALA A 168 -8.03 -14.38 24.49
CA ALA A 168 -7.65 -13.19 23.73
C ALA A 168 -6.18 -13.19 23.33
N GLN A 169 -5.29 -13.71 24.19
CA GLN A 169 -3.86 -13.88 23.91
C GLN A 169 -3.63 -14.92 22.81
N LEU A 170 -4.27 -16.11 22.89
CA LEU A 170 -4.18 -17.16 21.87
C LEU A 170 -4.58 -16.67 20.46
N ARG A 171 -5.61 -15.81 20.38
CA ARG A 171 -6.04 -15.19 19.11
C ARG A 171 -5.00 -14.26 18.48
N GLN A 172 -4.00 -13.79 19.22
CA GLN A 172 -2.91 -12.99 18.65
C GLN A 172 -2.01 -13.87 17.75
N PHE A 173 -1.66 -15.05 18.22
CA PHE A 173 -0.84 -16.02 17.49
C PHE A 173 -1.56 -16.53 16.24
N PHE A 174 -2.87 -16.80 16.33
CA PHE A 174 -3.64 -17.23 15.17
C PHE A 174 -3.58 -16.24 13.98
N LYS A 175 -3.49 -14.93 14.24
CA LYS A 175 -3.35 -13.92 13.16
C LYS A 175 -2.05 -14.11 12.37
N ILE A 176 -0.99 -14.52 13.05
CA ILE A 176 0.33 -14.78 12.46
C ILE A 176 0.26 -16.08 11.67
N ILE A 177 -0.23 -17.15 12.30
CA ILE A 177 -0.38 -18.48 11.70
C ILE A 177 -1.24 -18.42 10.43
N THR A 178 -2.29 -17.61 10.42
CA THR A 178 -3.13 -17.41 9.22
C THR A 178 -2.30 -16.90 8.05
N VAL A 179 -1.47 -15.87 8.28
CA VAL A 179 -0.60 -15.32 7.22
C VAL A 179 0.49 -16.32 6.84
N GLU A 180 1.09 -17.01 7.80
CA GLU A 180 2.08 -18.06 7.53
C GLU A 180 1.50 -19.21 6.69
N GLY A 181 0.24 -19.60 6.95
CA GLY A 181 -0.47 -20.61 6.18
C GLY A 181 -0.67 -20.19 4.72
N CYS A 182 -1.02 -18.93 4.47
CA CYS A 182 -1.10 -18.37 3.12
C CYS A 182 0.26 -18.33 2.40
N LEU A 183 1.35 -18.12 3.13
CA LEU A 183 2.71 -18.01 2.58
C LEU A 183 3.43 -19.37 2.50
N GLU A 184 2.85 -20.41 3.11
CA GLU A 184 3.46 -21.73 3.30
C GLU A 184 4.88 -21.65 3.91
N MET A 185 5.13 -20.66 4.78
CA MET A 185 6.40 -20.50 5.48
C MET A 185 6.30 -19.59 6.70
N PRO A 186 7.16 -19.76 7.73
CA PRO A 186 7.32 -18.76 8.78
C PRO A 186 7.89 -17.47 8.21
N PHE A 187 7.27 -16.33 8.52
CA PHE A 187 7.79 -15.01 8.13
C PHE A 187 8.24 -14.16 9.32
N ALA A 188 7.86 -14.55 10.54
CA ALA A 188 8.26 -13.87 11.77
C ALA A 188 9.79 -13.73 11.94
N PRO A 189 10.60 -14.78 11.74
CA PRO A 189 12.06 -14.67 11.94
C PRO A 189 12.70 -13.64 11.00
N LEU A 190 12.25 -13.59 9.74
CA LEU A 190 12.75 -12.66 8.73
C LEU A 190 12.44 -11.20 9.05
N LEU A 191 11.37 -10.94 9.81
CA LEU A 191 10.98 -9.59 10.20
C LEU A 191 11.53 -9.17 11.55
N PHE A 192 12.07 -10.09 12.36
CA PHE A 192 12.58 -9.77 13.69
C PHE A 192 13.76 -8.81 13.65
N LYS A 193 14.77 -9.08 12.82
CA LYS A 193 15.94 -8.19 12.65
C LYS A 193 15.50 -6.78 12.23
N ALA A 194 14.56 -6.71 11.27
CA ALA A 194 13.95 -5.46 10.85
C ALA A 194 13.19 -4.74 11.98
N ALA A 195 12.47 -5.49 12.83
CA ALA A 195 11.76 -4.93 13.98
C ALA A 195 12.71 -4.30 15.00
N CYS A 196 13.86 -4.93 15.24
CA CYS A 196 14.87 -4.49 16.20
C CYS A 196 15.79 -3.40 15.64
N SER A 197 15.52 -2.91 14.42
CA SER A 197 16.35 -1.92 13.72
C SER A 197 17.81 -2.35 13.57
N GLN A 198 18.07 -3.66 13.53
CA GLN A 198 19.39 -4.22 13.24
C GLN A 198 19.69 -4.06 11.74
N PRO A 199 20.96 -3.82 11.35
CA PRO A 199 21.37 -3.83 9.95
C PRO A 199 21.02 -5.17 9.30
N LEU A 200 20.43 -5.13 8.10
CA LEU A 200 20.10 -6.34 7.34
C LEU A 200 21.29 -6.70 6.45
N GLU A 201 21.79 -7.91 6.57
CA GLU A 201 22.87 -8.43 5.72
C GLU A 201 22.35 -8.83 4.33
N ASP A 202 23.25 -9.09 3.38
CA ASP A 202 22.88 -9.48 2.00
C ASP A 202 21.98 -10.72 1.95
N ASN A 203 22.21 -11.69 2.86
CA ASN A 203 21.37 -12.87 2.97
C ASN A 203 19.96 -12.53 3.50
N ASP A 204 19.85 -11.62 4.47
CA ASP A 204 18.57 -11.15 4.99
C ASP A 204 17.79 -10.40 3.90
N LEU A 205 18.47 -9.56 3.11
CA LEU A 205 17.88 -8.84 1.98
C LEU A 205 17.39 -9.81 0.90
N LYS A 206 18.12 -10.90 0.64
CA LYS A 206 17.69 -11.97 -0.27
C LYS A 206 16.44 -12.68 0.27
N ASN A 207 16.40 -13.02 1.55
CA ASN A 207 15.25 -13.67 2.17
C ASN A 207 14.03 -12.75 2.23
N LEU A 208 14.21 -11.45 2.47
CA LEU A 208 13.15 -10.45 2.40
C LEU A 208 12.58 -10.32 0.99
N LYS A 209 13.40 -10.45 -0.07
CA LYS A 209 12.90 -10.49 -1.45
C LYS A 209 12.05 -11.73 -1.71
N VAL A 210 12.45 -12.89 -1.19
CA VAL A 210 11.65 -14.14 -1.28
C VAL A 210 10.32 -13.97 -0.55
N LEU A 211 10.36 -13.46 0.68
CA LEU A 211 9.16 -13.18 1.46
C LEU A 211 8.23 -12.21 0.74
N ARG A 212 8.77 -11.10 0.22
CA ARG A 212 8.02 -10.11 -0.56
C ARG A 212 7.35 -10.75 -1.77
N HIS A 213 8.06 -11.59 -2.53
CA HIS A 213 7.47 -12.28 -3.68
C HIS A 213 6.27 -13.17 -3.28
N LYS A 214 6.39 -13.91 -2.16
CA LYS A 214 5.27 -14.72 -1.65
C LYS A 214 4.10 -13.87 -1.15
N ILE A 215 4.37 -12.78 -0.43
CA ILE A 215 3.32 -11.86 0.02
C ILE A 215 2.59 -11.29 -1.19
N ASP A 216 3.31 -10.78 -2.18
CA ASP A 216 2.72 -10.18 -3.37
C ASP A 216 1.91 -11.21 -4.19
N LYS A 217 2.36 -12.47 -4.26
CA LYS A 217 1.65 -13.59 -4.90
C LYS A 217 0.33 -13.93 -4.20
N HIS A 218 0.30 -13.91 -2.87
CA HIS A 218 -0.86 -14.31 -2.06
C HIS A 218 -1.64 -13.12 -1.46
N ARG A 219 -1.36 -11.90 -1.89
CA ARG A 219 -1.88 -10.65 -1.30
C ARG A 219 -3.41 -10.60 -1.21
N GLU A 220 -4.12 -11.14 -2.20
CA GLU A 220 -5.59 -11.14 -2.25
C GLU A 220 -6.19 -12.03 -1.17
N MET A 221 -5.63 -13.23 -0.99
CA MET A 221 -6.04 -14.18 0.04
C MET A 221 -5.69 -13.68 1.44
N ILE A 222 -4.51 -13.08 1.62
CA ILE A 222 -4.08 -12.53 2.90
C ILE A 222 -4.96 -11.33 3.28
N GLY A 223 -5.06 -10.35 2.38
CA GLY A 223 -5.72 -9.06 2.60
C GLY A 223 -4.94 -8.16 3.56
N VAL A 224 -4.79 -6.88 3.19
CA VAL A 224 -4.03 -5.87 3.94
C VAL A 224 -4.41 -5.79 5.43
N ARG A 225 -5.70 -5.93 5.76
CA ARG A 225 -6.19 -5.86 7.14
C ARG A 225 -5.68 -7.02 8.01
N ASN A 226 -5.63 -8.24 7.47
CA ASN A 226 -5.15 -9.38 8.23
C ASN A 226 -3.64 -9.34 8.34
N PHE A 227 -2.96 -8.93 7.29
CA PHE A 227 -1.51 -8.72 7.31
C PHE A 227 -1.09 -7.70 8.38
N GLU A 228 -1.76 -6.54 8.43
CA GLU A 228 -1.53 -5.52 9.45
C GLU A 228 -1.76 -6.02 10.88
N LYS A 229 -2.81 -6.83 11.09
CA LYS A 229 -3.07 -7.46 12.39
C LYS A 229 -1.99 -8.47 12.76
N ALA A 230 -1.46 -9.22 11.80
CA ALA A 230 -0.37 -10.16 12.01
C ALA A 230 0.92 -9.42 12.38
N LEU A 231 1.29 -8.36 11.66
CA LEU A 231 2.46 -7.54 11.98
C LEU A 231 2.36 -6.90 13.38
N LYS A 232 1.18 -6.37 13.75
CA LYS A 232 0.96 -5.85 15.11
C LYS A 232 1.15 -6.95 16.16
N SER A 233 0.63 -8.15 15.91
CA SER A 233 0.75 -9.28 16.84
C SER A 233 2.20 -9.76 16.96
N LEU A 234 2.94 -9.80 15.86
CA LEU A 234 4.37 -10.08 15.87
C LEU A 234 5.14 -9.05 16.68
N ASN A 235 4.85 -7.76 16.49
CA ASN A 235 5.54 -6.71 17.22
C ASN A 235 5.39 -6.88 18.74
N GLU A 236 4.18 -7.22 19.21
CA GLU A 236 3.94 -7.49 20.63
C GLU A 236 4.68 -8.73 21.12
N ILE A 237 4.78 -9.80 20.33
CA ILE A 237 5.55 -11.01 20.68
C ILE A 237 7.06 -10.71 20.76
N PHE A 238 7.56 -9.80 19.92
CA PHE A 238 8.97 -9.42 19.90
C PHE A 238 9.35 -8.48 21.04
N LYS A 239 8.39 -7.84 21.71
CA LYS A 239 8.68 -7.03 22.90
C LYS A 239 9.07 -7.97 24.03
N SER A 240 10.31 -7.86 24.47
CA SER A 240 10.77 -8.39 25.76
C SER A 240 11.40 -7.26 26.56
N GLU A 241 11.70 -7.49 27.85
CA GLU A 241 12.39 -6.50 28.69
C GLU A 241 13.69 -5.99 28.06
N ASP A 242 14.39 -6.85 27.30
CA ASP A 242 15.68 -6.55 26.68
C ASP A 242 15.62 -6.15 25.20
N VAL A 243 14.45 -6.26 24.54
CA VAL A 243 14.33 -6.04 23.09
C VAL A 243 13.27 -4.99 22.76
N VAL A 244 13.72 -3.86 22.23
CA VAL A 244 12.85 -2.81 21.70
C VAL A 244 12.48 -3.13 20.25
N SER A 245 11.27 -3.66 20.05
CA SER A 245 10.71 -3.91 18.72
C SER A 245 9.92 -2.73 18.19
N SER A 246 10.07 -2.45 16.89
CA SER A 246 9.40 -1.35 16.19
C SER A 246 8.56 -1.86 15.02
N LEU A 247 7.24 -1.74 15.17
CA LEU A 247 6.29 -2.03 14.08
C LEU A 247 6.57 -1.15 12.86
N VAL A 248 6.99 0.09 13.10
CA VAL A 248 7.36 1.01 12.02
C VAL A 248 8.56 0.46 11.27
N SER A 249 9.62 0.02 11.96
CA SER A 249 10.82 -0.52 11.33
C SER A 249 10.52 -1.77 10.48
N MET A 250 9.66 -2.68 10.95
CA MET A 250 9.20 -3.83 10.16
C MET A 250 8.48 -3.41 8.88
N LYS A 251 7.52 -2.49 8.98
CA LYS A 251 6.78 -1.99 7.80
C LYS A 251 7.72 -1.31 6.82
N MET A 252 8.67 -0.51 7.31
CA MET A 252 9.67 0.15 6.48
C MET A 252 10.53 -0.86 5.73
N ALA A 253 11.00 -1.94 6.36
CA ALA A 253 11.79 -2.97 5.67
C ALA A 253 10.98 -3.64 4.54
N LEU A 254 9.70 -3.92 4.76
CA LEU A 254 8.83 -4.49 3.73
C LEU A 254 8.56 -3.50 2.57
N ILE A 255 8.42 -2.20 2.86
CA ILE A 255 8.26 -1.16 1.83
C ILE A 255 9.54 -0.98 1.03
N ASP A 256 10.71 -0.98 1.70
CA ASP A 256 12.01 -0.87 1.06
C ASP A 256 12.26 -2.10 0.15
N ALA A 257 11.74 -3.26 0.54
CA ALA A 257 11.67 -4.46 -0.30
C ALA A 257 10.61 -4.39 -1.43
N LYS A 258 9.86 -3.28 -1.53
CA LYS A 258 8.77 -3.00 -2.49
C LYS A 258 7.57 -3.95 -2.37
N CYS A 259 7.18 -4.31 -1.15
CA CYS A 259 6.00 -5.12 -0.91
C CYS A 259 4.72 -4.30 -1.16
N GLU A 260 3.84 -4.81 -2.01
CA GLU A 260 2.69 -4.05 -2.53
C GLU A 260 1.43 -4.18 -1.67
N ILE A 261 1.40 -5.12 -0.72
CA ILE A 261 0.21 -5.42 0.09
C ILE A 261 -0.34 -4.20 0.85
N PHE A 262 0.53 -3.26 1.26
CA PHE A 262 0.11 -2.04 1.95
C PHE A 262 -0.62 -1.04 1.04
N PHE A 263 -0.53 -1.20 -0.28
CA PHE A 263 -1.21 -0.37 -1.27
C PHE A 263 -2.48 -1.03 -1.84
N GLN A 264 -2.79 -2.25 -1.39
CA GLN A 264 -3.99 -2.97 -1.80
C GLN A 264 -5.27 -2.32 -1.25
N ARG A 265 -6.36 -2.45 -2.01
CA ARG A 265 -7.71 -2.07 -1.61
C ARG A 265 -8.22 -2.94 -0.46
N ASP A 266 -8.67 -2.32 0.63
CA ASP A 266 -9.49 -2.97 1.67
C ASP A 266 -10.96 -2.76 1.28
N GLU A 267 -11.59 -3.80 0.74
CA GLU A 267 -12.92 -3.72 0.12
C GLU A 267 -13.97 -3.06 1.02
N LYS A 268 -14.02 -3.44 2.29
CA LYS A 268 -14.99 -2.89 3.25
C LYS A 268 -14.75 -1.41 3.51
N HIS A 269 -13.48 -1.01 3.60
CA HIS A 269 -13.13 0.40 3.78
C HIS A 269 -13.36 1.22 2.52
N PHE A 270 -13.05 0.65 1.36
CA PHE A 270 -13.21 1.29 0.07
C PHE A 270 -14.68 1.55 -0.27
N ILE A 271 -15.57 0.59 -0.02
CA ILE A 271 -17.02 0.78 -0.16
C ILE A 271 -17.49 1.94 0.73
N TRP A 272 -17.12 1.92 2.03
CA TRP A 272 -17.45 3.01 2.96
C TRP A 272 -16.92 4.37 2.48
N ARG A 273 -15.65 4.44 2.05
CA ARG A 273 -15.03 5.66 1.51
C ARG A 273 -15.82 6.23 0.33
N ASN A 274 -16.38 5.38 -0.51
CA ASN A 274 -17.10 5.82 -1.70
C ASN A 274 -18.51 6.32 -1.38
N THR A 275 -19.06 6.02 -0.20
CA THR A 275 -20.32 6.62 0.27
C THR A 275 -20.18 8.08 0.72
N LEU A 276 -18.95 8.58 0.89
CA LEU A 276 -18.69 9.94 1.36
C LEU A 276 -18.98 10.97 0.25
N THR A 277 -19.75 11.99 0.61
CA THR A 277 -20.11 13.13 -0.25
C THR A 277 -19.95 14.46 0.50
N GLN A 278 -19.91 15.56 -0.24
CA GLN A 278 -19.95 16.91 0.31
C GLN A 278 -21.16 17.08 1.26
N GLY A 279 -20.96 17.84 2.34
CA GLY A 279 -21.94 18.09 3.39
C GLY A 279 -22.04 17.00 4.47
N MET A 280 -21.45 15.82 4.26
CA MET A 280 -21.35 14.80 5.31
C MET A 280 -20.35 15.20 6.38
N SER A 281 -20.53 14.70 7.59
CA SER A 281 -19.61 14.94 8.71
C SER A 281 -18.84 13.69 9.11
N VAL A 282 -17.59 13.87 9.55
CA VAL A 282 -16.75 12.80 10.11
C VAL A 282 -16.18 13.20 11.46
N GLN A 283 -16.13 12.24 12.38
CA GLN A 283 -15.59 12.47 13.73
C GLN A 283 -14.07 12.40 13.74
N TRP A 284 -13.42 13.45 14.25
CA TRP A 284 -11.99 13.53 14.54
C TRP A 284 -11.75 13.86 16.02
N GLY A 285 -11.46 12.83 16.82
CA GLY A 285 -11.40 12.97 18.27
C GLY A 285 -12.77 13.38 18.83
N GLU A 286 -12.81 14.50 19.54
CA GLU A 286 -14.05 15.09 20.07
C GLU A 286 -14.70 16.09 19.08
N ARG A 287 -14.01 16.44 17.99
CA ARG A 287 -14.49 17.39 16.99
C ARG A 287 -15.19 16.67 15.85
N GLU A 288 -16.21 17.32 15.29
CA GLU A 288 -16.86 16.92 14.06
C GLU A 288 -16.38 17.83 12.92
N LEU A 289 -16.03 17.25 11.77
CA LEU A 289 -15.57 17.98 10.59
C LEU A 289 -16.52 17.72 9.43
N THR A 290 -17.02 18.78 8.80
CA THR A 290 -17.90 18.69 7.62
C THR A 290 -17.08 18.69 6.34
N LEU A 291 -17.38 17.73 5.46
CA LEU A 291 -16.74 17.56 4.15
C LEU A 291 -17.20 18.67 3.19
N GLY A 292 -16.25 19.44 2.66
CA GLY A 292 -16.46 20.41 1.59
C GLY A 292 -16.37 19.77 0.20
N GLU A 293 -15.90 20.54 -0.77
CA GLU A 293 -15.71 20.07 -2.14
C GLU A 293 -14.66 18.95 -2.22
N GLN A 294 -14.87 17.99 -3.13
CA GLN A 294 -13.87 16.97 -3.42
C GLN A 294 -12.77 17.53 -4.33
N LEU A 295 -11.52 17.37 -3.92
CA LEU A 295 -10.35 17.85 -4.65
C LEU A 295 -9.73 16.76 -5.52
N GLY A 296 -9.29 17.14 -6.72
CA GLY A 296 -8.45 16.30 -7.58
C GLY A 296 -9.14 15.03 -8.08
N GLU A 297 -10.44 15.13 -8.38
CA GLU A 297 -11.21 14.01 -8.90
C GLU A 297 -10.59 13.43 -10.18
N LYS A 298 -10.42 12.11 -10.19
CA LYS A 298 -9.84 11.39 -11.33
C LYS A 298 -10.95 10.87 -12.24
N ILE A 299 -10.63 10.79 -13.53
CA ILE A 299 -11.49 10.23 -14.58
C ILE A 299 -11.93 8.78 -14.24
N GLU A 300 -11.08 8.03 -13.53
CA GLU A 300 -11.34 6.66 -13.09
C GLU A 300 -11.29 6.58 -11.55
N PRO A 301 -12.43 6.80 -10.85
CA PRO A 301 -12.49 6.85 -9.39
C PRO A 301 -12.02 5.56 -8.71
N GLU A 302 -12.19 4.41 -9.36
CA GLU A 302 -11.77 3.09 -8.89
C GLU A 302 -10.25 2.92 -8.81
N LYS A 303 -9.49 3.69 -9.59
CA LYS A 303 -8.01 3.71 -9.54
C LYS A 303 -7.48 4.74 -8.56
N ASP A 304 -8.36 5.52 -7.93
CA ASP A 304 -7.92 6.55 -7.01
C ASP A 304 -7.49 5.99 -5.64
N ARG A 305 -6.21 6.18 -5.34
CA ARG A 305 -5.60 5.74 -4.09
C ARG A 305 -6.10 6.56 -2.89
N ASN A 306 -6.51 7.82 -3.09
CA ASN A 306 -7.13 8.60 -2.03
C ASN A 306 -8.23 9.51 -2.56
N ARG A 307 -9.37 9.58 -1.87
CA ARG A 307 -10.31 10.69 -2.04
C ARG A 307 -9.95 11.81 -1.08
N VAL A 308 -9.93 13.06 -1.55
CA VAL A 308 -9.56 14.22 -0.74
C VAL A 308 -10.72 15.20 -0.75
N PHE A 309 -11.10 15.69 0.42
CA PHE A 309 -12.16 16.69 0.59
C PHE A 309 -11.61 17.91 1.32
N GLU A 310 -12.10 19.08 0.96
CA GLU A 310 -11.97 20.28 1.77
C GLU A 310 -12.70 20.13 3.11
N VAL A 311 -12.40 21.03 4.06
CA VAL A 311 -13.16 21.17 5.30
C VAL A 311 -13.86 22.53 5.26
N VAL A 312 -15.18 22.54 5.45
CA VAL A 312 -16.02 23.74 5.25
C VAL A 312 -15.55 24.93 6.10
N ASP A 313 -15.18 24.68 7.36
CA ASP A 313 -14.82 25.73 8.32
C ASP A 313 -13.30 25.84 8.59
N ASP A 314 -12.45 25.16 7.80
CA ASP A 314 -10.99 25.23 7.95
C ASP A 314 -10.28 25.07 6.59
N ASP A 315 -9.88 26.20 6.00
CA ASP A 315 -9.20 26.27 4.71
C ASP A 315 -7.72 25.82 4.79
N SER A 316 -7.17 25.63 5.99
CA SER A 316 -5.76 25.26 6.18
C SER A 316 -5.52 23.75 6.10
N ILE A 317 -6.58 22.95 6.11
CA ILE A 317 -6.54 21.49 6.10
C ILE A 317 -7.45 20.88 5.04
N VAL A 318 -7.18 19.62 4.74
CA VAL A 318 -8.01 18.74 3.92
C VAL A 318 -8.09 17.37 4.56
N LEU A 319 -9.17 16.64 4.28
CA LEU A 319 -9.36 15.27 4.73
C LEU A 319 -9.07 14.31 3.60
N SER A 320 -8.13 13.39 3.83
CA SER A 320 -7.75 12.37 2.86
C SER A 320 -8.18 10.99 3.32
N PHE A 321 -8.87 10.25 2.45
CA PHE A 321 -9.37 8.91 2.71
C PHE A 321 -8.67 7.91 1.77
N GLY A 322 -7.87 7.00 2.32
CA GLY A 322 -7.06 6.06 1.56
C GLY A 322 -7.87 4.88 0.99
N VAL A 323 -7.23 4.04 0.17
CA VAL A 323 -7.79 2.74 -0.28
C VAL A 323 -7.83 1.68 0.82
N ASN A 324 -7.08 1.90 1.90
CA ASN A 324 -7.10 1.09 3.11
C ASN A 324 -6.69 1.95 4.31
N ARG A 325 -6.94 1.43 5.52
CA ARG A 325 -6.70 2.15 6.77
C ARG A 325 -5.24 2.27 7.18
N ALA A 326 -4.35 1.47 6.59
CA ALA A 326 -2.93 1.45 6.96
C ALA A 326 -2.11 2.49 6.18
N LEU A 327 -2.60 2.91 5.01
CA LEU A 327 -1.87 3.75 4.06
C LEU A 327 -1.39 5.08 4.66
N HIS A 328 -2.23 5.73 5.48
CA HIS A 328 -1.92 7.04 6.04
C HIS A 328 -0.86 6.97 7.14
N ASP A 329 -0.99 6.04 8.09
CA ASP A 329 0.04 5.78 9.10
C ASP A 329 1.39 5.49 8.44
N LEU A 330 1.37 4.70 7.35
CA LEU A 330 2.55 4.41 6.55
C LEU A 330 3.18 5.70 6.01
N ARG A 331 2.37 6.60 5.44
CA ARG A 331 2.85 7.88 4.89
C ARG A 331 3.48 8.77 5.93
N VAL A 332 2.90 8.86 7.13
CA VAL A 332 3.47 9.62 8.25
C VAL A 332 4.86 9.10 8.60
N ASN A 333 5.02 7.78 8.70
CA ASN A 333 6.28 7.15 9.05
C ASN A 333 7.33 7.29 7.94
N MET A 334 6.95 7.04 6.69
CA MET A 334 7.83 7.19 5.54
C MET A 334 8.34 8.62 5.36
N ARG A 335 7.50 9.63 5.60
CA ARG A 335 7.90 11.04 5.50
C ARG A 335 9.06 11.40 6.43
N LYS A 336 9.17 10.75 7.60
CA LYS A 336 10.29 10.96 8.53
C LYS A 336 11.60 10.37 7.99
N LYS A 337 11.53 9.22 7.31
CA LYS A 337 12.69 8.48 6.78
C LYS A 337 13.14 8.96 5.39
N PHE A 338 12.20 9.28 4.51
CA PHE A 338 12.44 9.58 3.09
C PHE A 338 12.10 11.04 2.78
N SER A 339 13.09 11.93 2.90
CA SER A 339 12.94 13.36 2.59
C SER A 339 14.11 13.92 1.77
N TRP A 340 14.65 13.09 0.87
CA TRP A 340 15.98 13.27 0.32
C TRP A 340 16.08 14.31 -0.82
N ALA A 341 14.94 14.73 -1.41
CA ALA A 341 14.86 15.84 -2.38
C ALA A 341 13.56 16.66 -2.25
N LEU A 342 12.43 15.99 -2.01
CA LEU A 342 11.16 16.63 -1.65
C LEU A 342 10.66 16.07 -0.32
N LYS A 343 9.99 16.92 0.46
CA LYS A 343 9.21 16.48 1.61
C LYS A 343 7.82 16.11 1.13
N SER A 344 7.29 14.97 1.60
CA SER A 344 5.87 14.68 1.43
C SER A 344 5.01 15.69 2.18
N VAL A 345 3.75 15.82 1.77
CA VAL A 345 2.75 16.66 2.45
C VAL A 345 2.68 16.36 3.95
N LYS A 346 2.52 17.41 4.75
CA LYS A 346 2.42 17.26 6.21
C LYS A 346 1.03 16.72 6.55
N CYS A 347 1.00 15.47 6.97
CA CYS A 347 -0.11 14.94 7.75
C CYS A 347 -0.07 15.61 9.14
N VAL A 348 -1.17 16.25 9.51
CA VAL A 348 -1.39 16.85 10.83
C VAL A 348 -1.66 15.73 11.83
N ASP A 349 -2.57 14.84 11.47
CA ASP A 349 -2.97 13.70 12.29
C ASP A 349 -3.60 12.59 11.44
N VAL A 350 -3.64 11.37 11.97
CA VAL A 350 -4.39 10.25 11.40
C VAL A 350 -5.44 9.82 12.41
N GLU A 351 -6.69 9.67 11.96
CA GLU A 351 -7.77 9.21 12.85
C GLU A 351 -7.38 7.88 13.52
N ALA A 352 -7.77 7.68 14.78
CA ALA A 352 -7.29 6.57 15.61
C ALA A 352 -7.49 5.16 15.03
N LYS A 353 -8.44 4.97 14.11
CA LYS A 353 -8.71 3.70 13.41
C LYS A 353 -8.10 3.67 12.01
N GLY A 354 -7.38 4.70 11.60
CA GLY A 354 -6.72 4.88 10.31
C GLY A 354 -7.68 5.22 9.16
N ARG A 355 -8.93 5.60 9.43
CA ARG A 355 -9.94 5.75 8.36
C ARG A 355 -9.66 6.93 7.44
N PHE A 356 -9.09 7.99 7.97
CA PHE A 356 -8.71 9.17 7.20
C PHE A 356 -7.53 9.87 7.88
N ALA A 357 -6.89 10.76 7.13
CA ALA A 357 -5.85 11.64 7.62
C ALA A 357 -6.27 13.09 7.46
N VAL A 358 -5.95 13.90 8.47
CA VAL A 358 -5.99 15.36 8.38
C VAL A 358 -4.65 15.79 7.81
N ILE A 359 -4.68 16.48 6.68
CA ILE A 359 -3.49 16.87 5.92
C ILE A 359 -3.53 18.39 5.76
N LYS A 360 -2.37 19.05 5.84
CA LYS A 360 -2.29 20.47 5.49
C LYS A 360 -2.69 20.67 4.03
N ARG A 361 -3.58 21.63 3.77
CA ARG A 361 -3.94 22.03 2.42
C ARG A 361 -2.70 22.58 1.72
N LEU A 362 -2.50 22.16 0.47
CA LEU A 362 -1.49 22.71 -0.42
C LEU A 362 -2.18 23.62 -1.44
N LYS A 363 -1.41 24.56 -2.01
CA LYS A 363 -1.87 25.40 -3.12
C LYS A 363 -1.90 24.58 -4.42
N ASP A 364 -2.17 25.23 -5.54
CA ASP A 364 -2.31 24.57 -6.83
C ASP A 364 -1.10 23.72 -7.25
N PRO A 365 -1.34 22.64 -8.04
CA PRO A 365 -0.28 21.86 -8.67
C PRO A 365 0.62 22.72 -9.55
N ILE A 366 1.88 22.32 -9.72
CA ILE A 366 2.81 23.04 -10.62
C ILE A 366 2.22 23.17 -12.03
N THR A 367 1.50 22.14 -12.50
CA THR A 367 0.89 22.12 -13.83
C THR A 367 -0.21 23.16 -14.03
N HIS A 368 -0.76 23.74 -12.95
CA HIS A 368 -1.79 24.78 -13.03
C HIS A 368 -1.21 26.20 -12.97
N ILE A 369 0.11 26.34 -12.87
CA ILE A 369 0.77 27.64 -12.81
C ILE A 369 0.62 28.36 -14.15
N LYS A 370 0.10 29.59 -14.10
CA LYS A 370 0.03 30.51 -15.23
C LYS A 370 1.30 31.36 -15.27
N TRP A 371 2.25 30.95 -16.11
CA TRP A 371 3.50 31.67 -16.34
C TRP A 371 3.24 33.03 -17.00
N GLN A 372 3.97 34.06 -16.57
CA GLN A 372 3.80 35.44 -17.03
C GLN A 372 4.81 35.84 -18.12
N SER A 373 5.88 35.07 -18.29
CA SER A 373 6.98 35.35 -19.22
C SER A 373 6.52 35.17 -20.67
N GLN A 374 6.53 36.25 -21.46
CA GLN A 374 6.17 36.22 -22.88
C GLN A 374 7.40 36.38 -23.78
N THR A 375 8.22 37.41 -23.52
CA THR A 375 9.41 37.74 -24.32
C THR A 375 10.72 37.60 -23.54
N LYS A 376 10.67 37.83 -22.22
CA LYS A 376 11.79 37.64 -21.29
C LYS A 376 11.30 36.98 -20.01
N LEU A 377 12.20 36.25 -19.35
CA LEU A 377 11.90 35.61 -18.08
C LEU A 377 11.73 36.69 -16.99
N VAL A 378 10.52 36.79 -16.42
CA VAL A 378 10.21 37.79 -15.39
C VAL A 378 10.54 37.28 -13.98
N GLU A 379 10.88 38.18 -13.06
CA GLU A 379 11.32 37.83 -11.71
C GLU A 379 10.34 36.93 -10.95
N LYS A 380 9.03 37.15 -11.12
CA LYS A 380 8.00 36.32 -10.49
C LYS A 380 8.06 34.87 -10.96
N ASP A 381 8.24 34.65 -12.26
CA ASP A 381 8.39 33.30 -12.81
C ASP A 381 9.72 32.69 -12.38
N VAL A 382 10.81 33.47 -12.31
CA VAL A 382 12.09 33.01 -11.76
C VAL A 382 11.93 32.51 -10.33
N ALA A 383 11.24 33.26 -9.47
CA ALA A 383 11.03 32.90 -8.07
C ALA A 383 10.29 31.56 -7.92
N ILE A 384 9.33 31.29 -8.80
CA ILE A 384 8.55 30.04 -8.82
C ILE A 384 9.35 28.89 -9.48
N ALA A 385 10.04 29.16 -10.58
CA ALA A 385 10.80 28.16 -11.34
C ALA A 385 12.07 27.71 -10.62
N THR A 386 12.67 28.57 -9.79
CA THR A 386 13.94 28.28 -9.09
C THR A 386 13.86 27.03 -8.19
N PRO A 387 12.85 26.86 -7.32
CA PRO A 387 12.65 25.60 -6.59
C PRO A 387 12.58 24.35 -7.49
N ILE A 388 11.95 24.46 -8.66
CA ILE A 388 11.80 23.36 -9.62
C ILE A 388 13.15 23.03 -10.26
N ALA A 389 13.91 24.04 -10.68
CA ALA A 389 15.26 23.88 -11.20
C ALA A 389 16.20 23.23 -10.17
N ASN A 390 16.09 23.63 -8.90
CA ASN A 390 16.85 23.04 -7.80
C ASN A 390 16.49 21.57 -7.55
N LEU A 391 15.21 21.21 -7.68
CA LEU A 391 14.78 19.80 -7.63
C LEU A 391 15.45 19.00 -8.76
N VAL A 392 15.36 19.47 -10.00
CA VAL A 392 15.99 18.82 -11.17
C VAL A 392 17.50 18.64 -10.94
N ALA A 393 18.18 19.69 -10.48
CA ALA A 393 19.61 19.63 -10.16
C ALA A 393 19.92 18.58 -9.10
N CYS A 394 19.13 18.52 -8.02
CA CYS A 394 19.31 17.54 -6.94
C CYS A 394 19.13 16.10 -7.43
N LEU A 395 18.14 15.83 -8.29
CA LEU A 395 17.90 14.49 -8.84
C LEU A 395 19.07 14.04 -9.73
N LEU A 396 19.59 14.96 -10.57
CA LEU A 396 20.76 14.70 -11.41
C LEU A 396 22.03 14.45 -10.59
N GLN A 397 22.34 15.32 -9.63
CA GLN A 397 23.53 15.20 -8.78
C GLN A 397 23.56 13.87 -8.01
N ARG A 398 22.39 13.38 -7.59
CA ARG A 398 22.28 12.09 -6.88
C ARG A 398 22.21 10.90 -7.81
N ASN A 399 22.06 11.11 -9.11
CA ASN A 399 21.81 10.07 -10.11
C ASN A 399 20.61 9.17 -9.73
N LYS A 400 19.55 9.77 -9.17
CA LYS A 400 18.35 9.08 -8.68
C LYS A 400 17.11 9.93 -8.92
N MET A 401 15.94 9.31 -8.99
CA MET A 401 14.65 10.02 -9.05
C MET A 401 13.56 9.30 -8.25
N PHE A 402 12.38 9.90 -8.14
CA PHE A 402 11.23 9.19 -7.59
C PHE A 402 10.66 8.23 -8.63
N VAL A 403 10.28 7.01 -8.22
CA VAL A 403 9.74 5.97 -9.11
C VAL A 403 8.55 6.48 -9.94
N ASP A 404 7.67 7.27 -9.32
CA ASP A 404 6.45 7.82 -9.95
C ASP A 404 6.47 9.36 -9.99
N LEU A 405 7.61 9.96 -10.31
CA LEU A 405 7.74 11.42 -10.41
C LEU A 405 6.73 11.98 -11.45
N SER A 406 5.78 12.79 -10.98
CA SER A 406 4.82 13.53 -11.81
C SER A 406 4.75 14.98 -11.36
N ALA A 407 4.59 15.90 -12.33
CA ALA A 407 4.39 17.31 -12.06
C ALA A 407 3.06 17.59 -11.33
N ASP A 408 2.03 16.78 -11.59
CA ASP A 408 0.70 16.91 -10.96
C ASP A 408 0.73 16.55 -9.46
N ASP A 409 1.70 15.74 -9.05
CA ASP A 409 1.86 15.30 -7.67
C ASP A 409 2.74 16.25 -6.85
N ILE A 410 3.23 17.35 -7.44
CA ILE A 410 4.06 18.34 -6.74
C ILE A 410 3.30 19.66 -6.66
N MET A 411 3.24 20.22 -5.46
CA MET A 411 2.54 21.48 -5.19
C MET A 411 3.39 22.37 -4.29
N PHE A 412 3.09 23.66 -4.29
CA PHE A 412 3.66 24.60 -3.34
C PHE A 412 2.87 24.60 -2.04
N ASN A 413 3.58 24.61 -0.91
CA ASN A 413 2.95 24.96 0.36
C ASN A 413 2.84 26.48 0.54
N GLU A 414 2.19 26.90 1.62
CA GLU A 414 2.02 28.32 2.00
C GLU A 414 3.34 29.10 2.05
N LYS A 415 4.46 28.43 2.36
CA LYS A 415 5.80 29.02 2.46
C LYS A 415 6.56 29.03 1.12
N GLY A 416 5.90 28.71 0.01
CA GLY A 416 6.53 28.66 -1.32
C GLY A 416 7.53 27.52 -1.50
N ARG A 417 7.43 26.44 -0.70
CA ARG A 417 8.31 25.26 -0.86
C ARG A 417 7.60 24.13 -1.58
N LEU A 418 8.33 23.48 -2.49
CA LEU A 418 7.86 22.28 -3.18
C LEU A 418 7.60 21.13 -2.20
N THR A 419 6.44 20.52 -2.36
CA THR A 419 5.95 19.42 -1.52
C THR A 419 5.36 18.35 -2.44
N TYR A 420 5.64 17.08 -2.13
CA TYR A 420 5.15 15.95 -2.92
C TYR A 420 3.90 15.33 -2.27
N LEU A 421 2.85 15.10 -3.06
CA LEU A 421 1.61 14.46 -2.61
C LEU A 421 1.78 12.97 -2.37
N LYS A 422 2.67 12.33 -3.13
CA LYS A 422 2.99 10.91 -3.03
C LYS A 422 4.19 10.66 -2.13
N LEU A 423 4.55 9.39 -2.04
CA LEU A 423 5.72 8.93 -1.33
C LEU A 423 6.95 9.03 -2.24
N PRO A 424 8.03 9.70 -1.81
CA PRO A 424 9.24 9.89 -2.60
C PRO A 424 10.09 8.61 -2.59
N LEU A 425 9.52 7.49 -3.06
CA LEU A 425 10.22 6.22 -3.19
C LEU A 425 11.35 6.38 -4.21
N GLU A 426 12.56 6.02 -3.80
CA GLU A 426 13.76 6.19 -4.59
C GLU A 426 13.84 5.16 -5.73
N GLY A 427 14.23 5.62 -6.91
CA GLY A 427 14.44 4.82 -8.10
C GLY A 427 15.65 5.31 -8.91
N PRO A 428 16.09 4.52 -9.91
CA PRO A 428 17.17 4.91 -10.80
C PRO A 428 16.77 6.15 -11.60
N LEU A 429 17.73 7.04 -11.88
CA LEU A 429 17.49 8.20 -12.73
C LEU A 429 17.02 7.75 -14.14
N ASN A 430 15.86 8.24 -14.55
CA ASN A 430 15.39 8.21 -15.92
C ASN A 430 15.45 9.63 -16.48
N PHE A 431 16.50 9.91 -17.24
CA PHE A 431 16.75 11.24 -17.80
C PHE A 431 15.61 11.74 -18.68
N ASN A 432 14.98 10.86 -19.46
CA ASN A 432 13.89 11.23 -20.36
C ASN A 432 12.63 11.59 -19.60
N SER A 433 12.29 10.80 -18.57
CA SER A 433 11.19 11.15 -17.66
C SER A 433 11.45 12.49 -16.97
N LEU A 434 12.71 12.82 -16.65
CA LEU A 434 13.07 14.11 -16.06
C LEU A 434 12.93 15.27 -17.07
N VAL A 435 13.27 15.07 -18.35
CA VAL A 435 13.00 16.06 -19.42
C VAL A 435 11.49 16.28 -19.56
N SER A 436 10.71 15.21 -19.71
CA SER A 436 9.24 15.31 -19.80
C SER A 436 8.62 15.99 -18.57
N PHE A 437 9.16 15.74 -17.38
CA PHE A 437 8.78 16.43 -16.16
C PHE A 437 9.02 17.94 -16.25
N THR A 438 10.18 18.39 -16.75
CA THR A 438 10.46 19.83 -16.93
C THR A 438 9.55 20.50 -17.95
N ILE A 439 9.19 19.82 -19.04
CA ILE A 439 8.22 20.33 -20.03
C ILE A 439 6.87 20.54 -19.38
N LYS A 440 6.37 19.54 -18.64
CA LYS A 440 5.09 19.64 -17.92
C LYS A 440 5.11 20.75 -16.87
N CYS A 441 6.21 20.92 -16.15
CA CYS A 441 6.34 22.02 -15.19
C CYS A 441 6.32 23.39 -15.86
N ALA A 442 6.96 23.52 -17.03
CA ALA A 442 6.96 24.75 -17.80
C ALA A 442 5.60 25.09 -18.43
N ASN A 443 4.66 24.13 -18.45
CA ASN A 443 3.30 24.30 -18.98
C ASN A 443 3.30 25.06 -20.33
N GLU A 444 4.08 24.54 -21.27
CA GLU A 444 4.28 25.09 -22.63
C GLU A 444 4.97 26.46 -22.71
N ASN A 445 5.41 27.05 -21.59
CA ASN A 445 6.16 28.31 -21.62
C ASN A 445 7.65 28.07 -21.99
N PRO A 446 8.13 28.53 -23.17
CA PRO A 446 9.47 28.20 -23.65
C PRO A 446 10.58 28.88 -22.84
N LEU A 447 10.32 30.08 -22.29
CA LEU A 447 11.31 30.82 -21.49
C LEU A 447 11.54 30.14 -20.14
N VAL A 448 10.46 29.68 -19.51
CA VAL A 448 10.54 28.91 -18.26
C VAL A 448 11.16 27.55 -18.52
N TYR A 449 10.77 26.86 -19.59
CA TYR A 449 11.39 25.59 -19.97
C TYR A 449 12.91 25.73 -20.12
N LYS A 450 13.38 26.72 -20.90
CA LYS A 450 14.79 27.03 -21.10
C LYS A 450 15.55 27.25 -19.78
N PHE A 451 14.91 27.91 -18.81
CA PHE A 451 15.48 28.08 -17.48
C PHE A 451 15.60 26.75 -16.71
N LEU A 452 14.55 25.93 -16.69
CA LEU A 452 14.50 24.66 -15.94
C LEU A 452 15.52 23.64 -16.44
N ILE A 453 15.76 23.58 -17.75
CA ILE A 453 16.65 22.58 -18.37
C ILE A 453 18.14 22.93 -18.28
N THR A 454 18.51 24.11 -17.78
CA THR A 454 19.91 24.56 -17.77
C THR A 454 20.83 23.50 -17.16
N LYS A 455 20.37 22.81 -16.12
CA LYS A 455 21.09 21.72 -15.45
C LYS A 455 21.04 20.38 -16.19
N LEU A 456 20.03 20.15 -17.01
CA LEU A 456 19.96 18.96 -17.87
C LEU A 456 20.92 19.06 -19.05
N LYS A 457 21.16 20.26 -19.58
CA LYS A 457 22.08 20.49 -20.71
C LYS A 457 23.53 20.13 -20.40
N GLU A 458 23.95 20.24 -19.14
CA GLU A 458 25.29 19.87 -18.68
C GLU A 458 25.48 18.34 -18.61
N HIS A 459 24.41 17.54 -18.68
CA HIS A 459 24.46 16.10 -18.49
C HIS A 459 24.97 15.36 -19.76
N PRO A 460 25.74 14.26 -19.63
CA PRO A 460 26.25 13.50 -20.78
C PRO A 460 25.18 13.03 -21.78
N TYR A 461 23.96 12.77 -21.31
CA TYR A 461 22.83 12.42 -22.18
C TYR A 461 22.41 13.59 -23.10
N ALA A 462 22.46 14.84 -22.63
CA ALA A 462 22.14 15.98 -23.47
C ALA A 462 23.17 16.18 -24.59
N VAL A 463 24.45 16.01 -24.26
CA VAL A 463 25.55 16.02 -25.25
C VAL A 463 25.37 14.94 -26.31
N PHE A 464 24.92 13.74 -25.90
CA PHE A 464 24.58 12.66 -26.83
C PHE A 464 23.47 13.08 -27.80
N TYR A 465 22.36 13.62 -27.31
CA TYR A 465 21.25 14.06 -28.18
C TYR A 465 21.64 15.19 -29.13
N GLU A 466 22.44 16.15 -28.66
CA GLU A 466 22.94 17.23 -29.52
C GLU A 466 23.80 16.68 -30.67
N LYS A 467 24.71 15.75 -30.38
CA LYS A 467 25.50 15.05 -31.42
C LYS A 467 24.60 14.30 -32.41
N MET A 468 23.50 13.71 -31.94
CA MET A 468 22.54 13.03 -32.82
C MET A 468 21.88 13.99 -33.81
N VAL A 469 21.47 15.18 -33.35
CA VAL A 469 20.91 16.23 -34.21
C VAL A 469 21.95 16.71 -35.22
N GLU A 470 23.19 16.96 -34.80
CA GLU A 470 24.25 17.38 -35.72
C GLU A 470 24.54 16.34 -36.81
N ASN A 471 24.60 15.05 -36.44
CA ASN A 471 24.83 13.95 -37.37
C ASN A 471 23.72 13.83 -38.41
N ALA A 472 22.46 14.00 -37.99
CA ALA A 472 21.29 13.99 -38.87
C ALA A 472 21.41 15.07 -39.97
N LEU A 473 21.95 16.23 -39.61
CA LEU A 473 22.06 17.39 -40.50
C LEU A 473 23.27 17.32 -41.45
N LYS A 474 24.39 16.70 -41.02
CA LYS A 474 25.66 16.57 -41.76
C LYS A 474 25.69 15.44 -42.81
N LYS A 475 24.57 14.75 -43.07
CA LYS A 475 24.46 13.59 -43.99
C LYS A 475 25.38 12.42 -43.62
N ILE A 476 25.71 12.23 -42.35
CA ILE A 476 26.51 11.08 -41.90
C ILE A 476 25.63 9.80 -42.03
N PRO A 477 26.13 8.69 -42.60
CA PRO A 477 25.35 7.46 -42.77
C PRO A 477 24.83 6.91 -41.44
N ASP A 478 23.58 6.44 -41.45
CA ASP A 478 22.89 5.82 -40.32
C ASP A 478 23.43 4.41 -40.07
N THR A 479 24.58 4.29 -39.41
CA THR A 479 25.20 2.98 -39.13
C THR A 479 25.35 2.74 -37.64
N ALA A 480 25.13 1.50 -37.20
CA ALA A 480 25.32 1.11 -35.80
C ALA A 480 26.72 1.49 -35.25
N SER A 481 27.74 1.48 -36.13
CA SER A 481 29.11 1.93 -35.84
C SER A 481 29.19 3.42 -35.46
N ASN A 482 28.46 4.30 -36.15
CA ASN A 482 28.45 5.74 -35.86
C ASN A 482 27.76 6.05 -34.52
N TYR A 483 26.66 5.37 -34.20
CA TYR A 483 26.04 5.51 -32.87
C TYR A 483 26.94 4.98 -31.76
N ALA A 484 27.57 3.83 -31.98
CA ALA A 484 28.54 3.26 -31.04
C ALA A 484 29.74 4.20 -30.83
N ALA A 485 30.20 4.90 -31.87
CA ALA A 485 31.24 5.91 -31.77
C ALA A 485 30.80 7.11 -30.89
N VAL A 486 29.58 7.62 -31.08
CA VAL A 486 29.03 8.70 -30.22
C VAL A 486 28.91 8.25 -28.76
N LEU A 487 28.47 7.01 -28.52
CA LEU A 487 28.40 6.40 -27.19
C LEU A 487 29.78 6.19 -26.57
N ASN A 488 30.76 5.70 -27.33
CA ASN A 488 32.13 5.46 -26.86
C ASN A 488 32.89 6.74 -26.51
N THR A 489 32.53 7.88 -27.12
CA THR A 489 33.06 9.20 -26.72
C THR A 489 32.50 9.71 -25.39
N THR A 490 31.56 9.00 -24.79
CA THR A 490 30.89 9.42 -23.56
C THR A 490 31.06 8.34 -22.47
N PRO A 491 32.06 8.47 -21.57
CA PRO A 491 32.49 7.41 -20.64
C PRO A 491 31.38 6.82 -19.75
N PHE A 492 30.29 7.56 -19.54
CA PHE A 492 29.15 7.21 -18.70
C PHE A 492 28.33 6.01 -19.24
N PHE A 493 28.38 5.71 -20.54
CA PHE A 493 27.48 4.73 -21.19
C PHE A 493 27.98 3.27 -21.19
N ARG A 494 29.08 2.94 -20.49
CA ARG A 494 29.65 1.58 -20.53
C ARG A 494 28.82 0.50 -19.82
N ASN A 495 27.80 0.85 -19.04
CA ASN A 495 26.93 -0.10 -18.34
C ASN A 495 25.59 -0.32 -19.08
N PHE A 496 25.40 -1.55 -19.57
CA PHE A 496 24.59 -1.87 -20.76
C PHE A 496 23.05 -1.92 -20.60
N ALA A 497 22.49 -1.90 -19.38
CA ALA A 497 21.06 -2.19 -19.19
C ALA A 497 20.11 -0.99 -19.47
N PHE A 498 20.55 0.25 -19.28
CA PHE A 498 19.74 1.46 -19.51
C PHE A 498 19.96 2.12 -20.89
N THR A 499 20.89 1.59 -21.68
CA THR A 499 21.39 2.16 -22.93
C THR A 499 20.44 2.00 -24.11
N LYS A 500 19.66 0.91 -24.17
CA LYS A 500 18.81 0.60 -25.33
C LYS A 500 17.70 1.63 -25.53
N HIS A 501 16.99 2.01 -24.47
CA HIS A 501 15.88 2.96 -24.59
C HIS A 501 16.35 4.38 -24.96
N ILE A 502 17.49 4.83 -24.39
CA ILE A 502 18.10 6.12 -24.73
C ILE A 502 18.57 6.11 -26.19
N PHE A 503 19.13 5.00 -26.65
CA PHE A 503 19.52 4.79 -28.04
C PHE A 503 18.32 4.86 -28.98
N ASP A 504 17.24 4.12 -28.70
CA ASP A 504 16.04 4.08 -29.53
C ASP A 504 15.44 5.50 -29.69
N LEU A 505 15.45 6.29 -28.62
CA LEU A 505 15.02 7.70 -28.66
C LEU A 505 15.99 8.60 -29.41
N GLY A 506 17.31 8.41 -29.25
CA GLY A 506 18.32 9.15 -30.02
C GLY A 506 18.20 8.91 -31.51
N LYS A 507 17.94 7.66 -31.91
CA LYS A 507 17.63 7.27 -33.29
C LYS A 507 16.34 7.94 -33.76
N SER A 508 15.26 7.84 -32.98
CA SER A 508 13.99 8.50 -33.31
C SER A 508 14.14 10.00 -33.50
N LEU A 509 14.91 10.69 -32.65
CA LEU A 509 15.21 12.11 -32.78
C LEU A 509 15.97 12.41 -34.08
N HIS A 510 17.00 11.63 -34.37
CA HIS A 510 17.79 11.76 -35.59
C HIS A 510 16.92 11.61 -36.86
N ASP A 511 16.06 10.59 -36.89
CA ASP A 511 15.17 10.35 -38.02
C ASP A 511 14.15 11.49 -38.18
N LYS A 512 13.55 11.95 -37.08
CA LYS A 512 12.68 13.13 -37.07
C LYS A 512 13.36 14.39 -37.61
N ILE A 513 14.63 14.62 -37.27
CA ILE A 513 15.39 15.78 -37.78
C ILE A 513 15.68 15.63 -39.28
N LYS A 514 15.97 14.42 -39.77
CA LYS A 514 16.15 14.16 -41.21
C LYS A 514 14.86 14.43 -41.98
N ASP A 515 13.75 13.91 -41.50
CA ASP A 515 12.43 14.11 -42.11
C ASP A 515 12.04 15.58 -42.09
N LEU A 516 12.23 16.26 -40.95
CA LEU A 516 11.98 17.69 -40.82
C LEU A 516 12.78 18.51 -41.84
N LYS A 517 14.08 18.24 -41.99
CA LYS A 517 14.94 18.92 -42.98
C LYS A 517 14.42 18.70 -44.40
N LYS A 518 13.98 17.49 -44.72
CA LYS A 518 13.41 17.14 -46.02
C LYS A 518 12.09 17.88 -46.27
N SER A 519 11.16 17.86 -45.32
CA SER A 519 9.88 18.56 -45.43
C SER A 519 10.05 20.06 -45.58
N CYS A 520 10.95 20.70 -44.80
CA CYS A 520 11.22 22.12 -44.94
C CYS A 520 11.80 22.46 -46.32
N LEU A 521 12.66 21.59 -46.87
CA LEU A 521 13.25 21.78 -48.19
C LEU A 521 12.20 21.69 -49.30
N GLU A 522 11.27 20.72 -49.21
CA GLU A 522 10.16 20.58 -50.15
C GLU A 522 9.22 21.78 -50.10
N GLU A 523 8.88 22.27 -48.91
CA GLU A 523 8.01 23.44 -48.73
C GLU A 523 8.64 24.75 -49.25
N ILE A 524 9.93 24.99 -48.97
CA ILE A 524 10.62 26.18 -49.48
C ILE A 524 10.67 26.16 -51.03
N ARG A 525 10.90 24.98 -51.61
CA ARG A 525 10.95 24.79 -53.08
C ARG A 525 9.58 24.96 -53.75
N SER A 526 8.49 24.60 -53.08
CA SER A 526 7.14 24.77 -53.63
C SER A 526 6.61 26.19 -53.47
N SER A 527 6.99 26.89 -52.40
CA SER A 527 6.50 28.24 -52.07
C SER A 527 7.27 29.37 -52.74
N HIS A 528 8.49 29.13 -53.23
CA HIS A 528 9.31 30.16 -53.85
C HIS A 528 9.84 29.70 -55.20
N SER A 529 9.89 30.60 -56.18
CA SER A 529 10.65 30.46 -57.43
C SER A 529 12.18 30.51 -57.21
N ILE A 530 12.63 30.06 -56.03
CA ILE A 530 14.03 29.84 -55.67
C ILE A 530 14.44 28.50 -56.29
N GLY A 531 14.54 28.50 -57.61
CA GLY A 531 15.08 27.38 -58.37
C GLY A 531 16.53 27.11 -57.96
N GLN A 532 16.79 25.92 -57.41
CA GLN A 532 18.12 25.29 -57.31
C GLN A 532 19.25 26.05 -56.57
N ARG A 533 18.94 27.04 -55.72
CA ARG A 533 19.95 27.64 -54.84
C ARG A 533 20.64 26.55 -53.99
N LYS A 534 21.96 26.39 -54.18
CA LYS A 534 22.77 25.31 -53.57
C LYS A 534 22.92 25.44 -52.05
N ASP A 535 22.74 26.64 -51.53
CA ASP A 535 22.88 27.05 -50.12
C ASP A 535 21.63 26.80 -49.26
N VAL A 536 20.44 26.63 -49.87
CA VAL A 536 19.17 26.41 -49.14
C VAL A 536 19.23 25.25 -48.14
N PRO A 537 19.78 24.06 -48.46
CA PRO A 537 19.89 22.95 -47.51
C PRO A 537 20.72 23.30 -46.25
N ASP A 538 21.74 24.14 -46.40
CA ASP A 538 22.63 24.56 -45.31
C ASP A 538 21.97 25.66 -44.47
N ILE A 539 21.22 26.57 -45.11
CA ILE A 539 20.39 27.56 -44.41
C ILE A 539 19.35 26.84 -43.53
N ILE A 540 18.67 25.82 -44.06
CA ILE A 540 17.70 25.01 -43.29
C ILE A 540 18.39 24.27 -42.14
N ALA A 541 19.53 23.61 -42.40
CA ALA A 541 20.26 22.90 -41.36
C ALA A 541 20.71 23.83 -40.22
N ASN A 542 21.21 25.00 -40.56
CA ASN A 542 21.58 26.02 -39.58
C ASN A 542 20.36 26.54 -38.82
N ALA A 543 19.23 26.77 -39.50
CA ALA A 543 17.99 27.17 -38.84
C ALA A 543 17.50 26.12 -37.84
N ILE A 544 17.53 24.83 -38.20
CA ILE A 544 17.19 23.72 -37.29
C ILE A 544 18.09 23.74 -36.06
N LEU A 545 19.42 23.84 -36.23
CA LEU A 545 20.36 23.87 -35.10
C LEU A 545 20.14 25.07 -34.19
N ILE A 546 19.86 26.24 -34.77
CA ILE A 546 19.59 27.46 -34.02
C ILE A 546 18.30 27.30 -33.21
N CYS A 547 17.18 26.93 -33.86
CA CYS A 547 15.92 26.69 -33.16
C CYS A 547 16.08 25.64 -32.06
N TYR A 548 16.80 24.55 -32.33
CA TYR A 548 17.07 23.49 -31.36
C TYR A 548 17.85 24.00 -30.13
N ARG A 549 18.97 24.71 -30.34
CA ARG A 549 19.82 25.21 -29.25
C ARG A 549 19.19 26.36 -28.48
N ASP A 550 18.61 27.33 -29.19
CA ASP A 550 18.07 28.56 -28.62
C ASP A 550 16.76 28.30 -27.86
N GLY A 551 15.91 27.42 -28.38
CA GLY A 551 14.72 26.91 -27.69
C GLY A 551 15.08 25.96 -26.53
N GLY A 552 16.31 25.47 -26.51
CA GLY A 552 16.80 24.59 -25.45
C GLY A 552 16.25 23.17 -25.54
N HIS A 553 16.06 22.66 -26.73
CA HIS A 553 15.61 21.28 -26.89
C HIS A 553 16.76 20.31 -26.58
N ILE A 554 16.42 19.14 -26.03
CA ILE A 554 17.39 18.08 -25.70
C ILE A 554 16.96 16.81 -26.43
N GLY A 555 16.02 16.05 -25.89
CA GLY A 555 15.54 14.80 -26.51
C GLY A 555 14.22 14.92 -27.26
N LEU A 556 13.50 16.03 -27.10
CA LEU A 556 12.11 16.20 -27.54
C LEU A 556 11.95 17.51 -28.31
N LEU A 557 11.33 17.42 -29.49
CA LEU A 557 10.96 18.55 -30.32
C LEU A 557 9.48 18.89 -30.09
N PRO A 558 9.11 20.18 -30.02
CA PRO A 558 7.72 20.59 -29.91
C PRO A 558 6.97 20.39 -31.24
N GLU A 559 5.64 20.30 -31.20
CA GLU A 559 4.82 20.03 -32.38
C GLU A 559 4.93 21.14 -33.45
N ASN A 560 5.09 22.38 -33.01
CA ASN A 560 5.21 23.56 -33.87
C ASN A 560 6.65 23.83 -34.37
N PHE A 561 7.63 22.96 -34.05
CA PHE A 561 9.05 23.19 -34.33
C PHE A 561 9.33 23.45 -35.82
N ALA A 562 8.63 22.76 -36.72
CA ALA A 562 8.77 22.95 -38.16
C ALA A 562 8.40 24.38 -38.62
N LEU A 563 7.34 24.94 -38.05
CA LEU A 563 6.90 26.30 -38.37
C LEU A 563 7.93 27.33 -37.91
N GLU A 564 8.55 27.11 -36.75
CA GLU A 564 9.60 27.99 -36.23
C GLU A 564 10.84 27.98 -37.13
N VAL A 565 11.26 26.79 -37.56
CA VAL A 565 12.35 26.63 -38.52
C VAL A 565 12.04 27.35 -39.83
N LEU A 566 10.85 27.13 -40.40
CA LEU A 566 10.44 27.77 -41.66
C LEU A 566 10.39 29.30 -41.57
N LYS A 567 9.93 29.85 -40.45
CA LYS A 567 9.96 31.31 -40.21
C LYS A 567 11.39 31.85 -40.25
N LEU A 568 12.32 31.18 -39.57
CA LEU A 568 13.73 31.60 -39.54
C LEU A 568 14.40 31.45 -40.91
N VAL A 569 14.08 30.40 -41.66
CA VAL A 569 14.58 30.20 -43.02
C VAL A 569 14.08 31.31 -43.94
N ARG A 570 12.79 31.65 -43.90
CA ARG A 570 12.20 32.73 -44.72
C ARG A 570 12.78 34.11 -44.42
N GLN A 571 13.26 34.36 -43.21
CA GLN A 571 13.95 35.62 -42.86
C GLN A 571 15.38 35.70 -43.43
N ARG A 572 15.96 34.57 -43.81
CA ARG A 572 17.36 34.47 -44.29
C ARG A 572 17.48 34.30 -45.80
N LEU A 573 16.39 33.94 -46.47
CA LEU A 573 16.27 33.88 -47.93
C LEU A 573 15.86 35.24 -48.46
#